data_AF-A0A955LZK7-F1
#
_entry.id   AF-A0A955LZK7-F1
#
_cell.length_a   1.000
_cell.length_b   1.000
_cell.length_c   1.000
_cell.angle_alpha   90.00
_cell.angle_beta   90.00
_cell.angle_gamma   90.00
#
_symmetry.space_group_name_H-M   'P 1'
#
loop_
_entity.id
_entity.type
_entity.pdbx_description
1 polymer ?
#
loop_
_entity_poly.entity_id
_entity_poly.type
_entity_poly.pdbx_seq_one_letter_code
_entity_poly.pdbx_strand_id
1 'polypeptide(L)'
;RMDEVIFEEFKGTGNMELQLDRSLFQRRIYPAIDIKRSNTRHEEKLIPESDLQRIWLMRKAIADLNSAEAMEMLIHRLGKFKSNREFLDNLNNM
;
A
#
# COMPACT_ATOMS: atom_id res chain seq x y z
N ARG A 1 -6.09 23.56 7.60
CA ARG A 1 -7.47 24.01 7.33
C ARG A 1 -7.73 24.26 5.86
N MET A 2 -7.10 25.24 5.18
CA MET A 2 -7.32 25.41 3.74
C MET A 2 -6.80 24.21 2.92
N ASP A 3 -5.61 23.70 3.26
CA ASP A 3 -5.02 22.54 2.59
C ASP A 3 -5.85 21.25 2.75
N GLU A 4 -6.54 21.10 3.89
CA GLU A 4 -7.41 19.94 4.17
C GLU A 4 -8.68 19.99 3.30
N VAL A 5 -9.27 21.18 3.16
CA VAL A 5 -10.44 21.38 2.28
C VAL A 5 -10.07 21.13 0.83
N ILE A 6 -8.93 21.68 0.38
CA ILE A 6 -8.42 21.47 -0.98
C ILE A 6 -8.17 19.99 -1.25
N PHE A 7 -7.58 19.27 -0.28
CA PHE A 7 -7.32 17.84 -0.40
C PHE A 7 -8.62 17.03 -0.58
N GLU A 8 -9.65 17.27 0.24
CA GLU A 8 -10.92 16.54 0.14
C GLU A 8 -11.68 16.83 -1.16
N GLU A 9 -11.64 18.07 -1.67
CA GLU A 9 -12.22 18.43 -2.97
C GLU A 9 -11.52 17.69 -4.14
N PHE A 10 -10.18 17.66 -4.14
CA PHE A 10 -9.43 16.92 -5.16
C PHE A 10 -9.59 15.40 -5.03
N LYS A 11 -9.73 14.89 -3.81
CA LYS A 11 -10.00 13.47 -3.55
C LYS A 11 -11.34 13.00 -4.13
N GLY A 12 -12.35 13.86 -4.11
CA GLY A 12 -13.63 13.59 -4.76
C GLY A 12 -13.51 13.41 -6.27
N THR A 13 -12.55 14.11 -6.88
CA THR A 13 -12.33 14.16 -8.34
C THR A 13 -11.35 13.10 -8.84
N GLY A 14 -10.36 12.74 -8.02
CA GLY A 14 -9.34 11.73 -8.35
C GLY A 14 -9.81 10.29 -8.22
N ASN A 15 -9.06 9.37 -8.84
CA ASN A 15 -9.29 7.92 -8.78
C ASN A 15 -8.10 7.12 -8.21
N MET A 16 -6.98 7.77 -7.91
CA MET A 16 -5.80 7.19 -7.27
C MET A 16 -5.28 8.13 -6.18
N GLU A 17 -5.01 7.58 -5.01
CA GLU A 17 -4.39 8.29 -3.88
C GLU A 17 -3.14 7.55 -3.44
N LEU A 18 -2.00 8.26 -3.44
CA LEU A 18 -0.76 7.79 -2.83
C LEU A 18 -0.41 8.71 -1.66
N GLN A 19 -0.67 8.24 -0.45
CA GLN A 19 -0.43 9.02 0.77
C GLN A 19 0.95 8.71 1.33
N LEU A 20 1.67 9.75 1.74
CA LEU A 20 2.96 9.64 2.40
C LEU A 20 2.80 9.95 3.89
N ASP A 21 3.45 9.15 4.75
CA ASP A 21 3.35 9.28 6.20
C ASP A 21 4.62 9.91 6.78
N ARG A 22 4.45 11.04 7.47
CA ARG A 22 5.54 11.78 8.11
C ARG A 22 6.24 10.97 9.21
N SER A 23 5.52 10.11 9.93
CA SER A 23 6.08 9.27 10.99
C SER A 23 7.06 8.23 10.43
N LEU A 24 6.76 7.68 9.24
CA LEU A 24 7.68 6.79 8.51
C LEU A 24 8.96 7.53 8.10
N PHE A 25 8.79 8.73 7.52
CA PHE A 25 9.91 9.58 7.14
C PHE A 25 10.82 9.94 8.33
N GLN A 26 10.23 10.31 9.47
CA GLN A 26 10.98 10.63 10.70
C GLN A 26 11.76 9.43 11.25
N ARG A 27 11.22 8.21 11.09
CA ARG A 27 11.89 6.95 11.43
C ARG A 27 12.88 6.46 10.35
N ARG A 28 13.06 7.20 9.26
CA ARG A 28 13.89 6.84 8.10
C ARG A 28 13.46 5.54 7.41
N ILE A 29 12.17 5.22 7.43
CA ILE A 29 11.60 4.09 6.70
C ILE A 29 11.24 4.57 5.30
N TYR A 30 11.86 3.97 4.28
CA TYR A 30 11.65 4.32 2.88
C TYR A 30 11.26 3.10 2.05
N PRO A 31 10.29 3.22 1.12
CA PRO A 31 9.50 4.43 0.82
C PRO A 31 8.51 4.77 1.96
N ALA A 32 8.29 6.06 2.23
CA ALA A 32 7.44 6.53 3.34
C ALA A 32 5.94 6.52 2.97
N ILE A 33 5.47 5.45 2.32
CA ILE A 33 4.09 5.32 1.83
C ILE A 33 3.18 4.78 2.94
N ASP A 34 2.05 5.45 3.17
CA ASP A 34 0.95 4.88 3.96
C ASP A 34 0.19 3.89 3.07
N ILE A 35 0.59 2.62 3.15
CA ILE A 35 -0.02 1.54 2.36
C ILE A 35 -1.51 1.33 2.71
N LYS A 36 -1.94 1.68 3.93
CA LYS A 36 -3.32 1.48 4.38
C LYS A 36 -4.26 2.51 3.80
N ARG A 37 -3.81 3.76 3.75
CA ARG A 37 -4.62 4.87 3.22
C ARG A 37 -4.52 5.00 1.70
N SER A 38 -3.40 4.55 1.10
CA SER A 38 -3.21 4.58 -0.35
C SER A 38 -4.07 3.54 -1.07
N ASN A 39 -4.81 3.98 -2.09
CA ASN A 39 -5.77 3.15 -2.80
C ASN A 39 -5.99 3.65 -4.25
N THR A 40 -6.63 2.82 -5.07
CA THR A 40 -7.06 3.17 -6.43
C THR A 40 -8.48 2.65 -6.64
N ARG A 41 -9.38 3.49 -7.14
CA ARG A 41 -10.74 3.09 -7.51
C ARG A 41 -10.70 2.28 -8.80
N HIS A 42 -11.54 1.26 -8.90
CA HIS A 42 -11.59 0.35 -10.05
C HIS A 42 -10.26 -0.36 -10.36
N GLU A 43 -9.50 -0.74 -9.33
CA GLU A 43 -8.21 -1.45 -9.49
C GLU A 43 -8.36 -2.81 -10.20
N GLU A 44 -9.56 -3.42 -10.20
CA GLU A 44 -9.89 -4.64 -10.95
C GLU A 44 -9.74 -4.50 -12.46
N LYS A 45 -9.76 -3.27 -12.99
CA LYS A 45 -9.53 -3.01 -14.42
C LYS A 45 -8.05 -2.91 -14.78
N LEU A 46 -7.17 -2.80 -13.79
CA LEU A 46 -5.74 -2.55 -13.96
C LEU A 46 -4.90 -3.78 -13.61
N ILE A 47 -5.40 -4.61 -12.69
CA ILE A 47 -4.66 -5.73 -12.11
C ILE A 47 -5.39 -7.03 -12.46
N PRO A 48 -4.68 -8.07 -12.95
CA PRO A 48 -5.28 -9.38 -13.15
C PRO A 48 -5.92 -9.91 -11.87
N GLU A 49 -7.08 -10.55 -11.99
CA GLU A 49 -7.87 -11.01 -10.83
C GLU A 49 -7.06 -11.87 -9.85
N SER A 50 -6.20 -12.76 -10.36
CA SER A 50 -5.33 -13.61 -9.53
C SER A 50 -4.37 -12.80 -8.65
N ASP A 51 -3.79 -11.74 -9.20
CA ASP A 51 -2.86 -10.88 -8.47
C ASP A 51 -3.60 -9.97 -7.50
N LEU A 52 -4.79 -9.50 -7.89
CA LEU A 52 -5.63 -8.67 -7.04
C LEU A 52 -6.04 -9.40 -5.76
N GLN A 53 -6.43 -10.68 -5.85
CA GLN A 53 -6.76 -11.51 -4.69
C GLN A 53 -5.57 -11.63 -3.72
N ARG A 54 -4.36 -11.83 -4.25
CA ARG A 54 -3.12 -11.91 -3.45
C ARG A 54 -2.77 -10.57 -2.79
N ILE A 55 -2.95 -9.47 -3.52
CA ILE A 55 -2.76 -8.11 -2.98
C ILE A 55 -3.74 -7.86 -1.82
N TRP A 56 -4.99 -8.30 -1.95
CA TRP A 56 -5.99 -8.20 -0.89
C TRP A 56 -5.63 -9.03 0.35
N LEU A 57 -5.13 -10.25 0.18
CA LEU A 57 -4.62 -11.06 1.29
C LEU A 57 -3.47 -10.38 2.02
N MET A 58 -2.49 -9.85 1.27
CA MET A 58 -1.41 -9.04 1.83
C MET A 58 -1.94 -7.83 2.60
N ARG A 59 -2.91 -7.08 2.04
CA ARG A 59 -3.51 -5.92 2.70
C ARG A 59 -4.23 -6.30 4.00
N LYS A 60 -4.92 -7.44 4.03
CA LYS A 60 -5.55 -7.98 5.25
C LYS A 60 -4.50 -8.35 6.30
N ALA A 61 -3.40 -8.99 5.90
CA ALA A 61 -2.34 -9.39 6.82
C ALA A 61 -1.67 -8.21 7.54
N ILE A 62 -1.70 -7.01 6.95
CA ILE A 62 -1.13 -5.78 7.55
C ILE A 62 -2.20 -4.88 8.19
N ALA A 63 -3.48 -5.25 8.13
CA ALA A 63 -4.59 -4.38 8.52
C ALA A 63 -4.58 -4.01 10.01
N ASP A 64 -4.06 -4.87 10.87
CA ASP A 64 -4.01 -4.66 12.33
C ASP A 64 -2.73 -3.98 12.84
N LEU A 65 -1.70 -3.87 11.98
CA LEU A 65 -0.41 -3.27 12.34
C LEU A 65 -0.49 -1.72 12.38
N ASN A 66 0.48 -1.02 12.97
CA ASN A 66 0.59 0.42 12.68
C ASN A 66 1.30 0.66 11.33
N SER A 67 1.30 1.90 10.81
CA SER A 67 1.90 2.22 9.49
C SER A 67 3.38 1.82 9.40
N ALA A 68 4.14 2.01 10.49
CA ALA A 68 5.57 1.67 10.54
C ALA A 68 5.83 0.17 10.52
N GLU A 69 5.13 -0.59 11.36
CA GLU A 69 5.20 -2.06 11.38
C GLU A 69 4.77 -2.66 10.03
N ALA A 70 3.70 -2.15 9.44
CA ALA A 70 3.22 -2.59 8.14
C ALA A 70 4.28 -2.39 7.05
N MET A 71 4.90 -1.21 7.00
CA MET A 71 5.92 -0.89 6.00
C MET A 71 7.24 -1.64 6.23
N GLU A 72 7.70 -1.77 7.47
CA GLU A 72 8.89 -2.55 7.80
C GLU A 72 8.70 -4.02 7.41
N MET A 73 7.53 -4.61 7.73
CA MET A 73 7.21 -5.97 7.32
C MET A 73 7.15 -6.11 5.80
N LEU A 74 6.52 -5.16 5.10
CA LEU A 74 6.40 -5.20 3.64
C LEU A 74 7.77 -5.09 2.97
N ILE A 75 8.61 -4.14 3.38
CA ILE A 75 9.98 -3.97 2.87
C ILE A 75 10.80 -5.24 3.12
N HIS A 76 10.74 -5.80 4.34
CA HIS A 76 11.46 -7.02 4.68
C HIS A 76 11.02 -8.20 3.81
N ARG A 77 9.72 -8.34 3.54
CA ARG A 77 9.20 -9.43 2.70
C ARG A 77 9.56 -9.23 1.23
N LEU A 78 9.35 -8.03 0.69
CA LEU A 78 9.69 -7.71 -0.70
C LEU A 78 11.18 -7.90 -0.98
N GLY A 79 12.06 -7.53 -0.02
CA GLY A 79 13.50 -7.69 -0.15
C GLY A 79 14.00 -9.15 -0.29
N LYS A 80 13.14 -10.15 -0.05
CA LYS A 80 13.46 -11.57 -0.24
C LYS A 80 13.27 -12.04 -1.69
N PHE A 81 12.64 -11.24 -2.54
CA PHE A 81 12.28 -11.61 -3.90
C PHE A 81 12.89 -10.66 -4.91
N LYS A 82 13.16 -11.14 -6.12
CA LYS A 82 13.75 -10.31 -7.18
C LYS A 82 12.71 -9.51 -7.95
N SER A 83 11.45 -9.94 -7.90
CA SER A 83 10.35 -9.28 -8.61
C SER A 83 9.04 -9.34 -7.83
N ASN A 84 8.14 -8.39 -8.11
CA ASN A 84 6.79 -8.39 -7.53
C ASN A 84 6.00 -9.63 -7.94
N ARG A 85 6.21 -10.15 -9.15
CA ARG A 85 5.55 -11.37 -9.62
C ARG A 85 5.92 -12.56 -8.74
N GLU A 86 7.22 -12.75 -8.52
CA GLU A 86 7.74 -13.80 -7.64
C GLU A 86 7.21 -13.66 -6.20
N PHE A 87 7.16 -12.44 -5.67
CA PHE A 87 6.57 -12.17 -4.36
C PHE A 87 5.08 -12.55 -4.29
N LEU A 88 4.28 -12.11 -5.26
CA LEU A 88 2.84 -12.42 -5.32
C LEU A 88 2.58 -13.91 -5.51
N ASP A 89 3.38 -14.61 -6.32
CA ASP A 89 3.27 -16.05 -6.51
C ASP A 89 3.51 -16.83 -5.20
N ASN A 90 4.36 -16.33 -4.32
CA ASN A 90 4.70 -16.96 -3.04
C ASN A 90 3.78 -16.57 -1.88
N LEU A 91 2.87 -15.61 -2.06
CA LEU A 91 1.92 -15.18 -1.02
C LEU A 91 0.89 -16.27 -0.66
N ASN A 92 0.62 -17.20 -1.58
CA ASN A 92 -0.33 -18.31 -1.39
C ASN A 92 0.29 -19.53 -0.69
N ASN A 93 1.62 -19.61 -0.59
CA ASN A 93 2.33 -20.72 0.06
C ASN A 93 2.64 -20.43 1.54
N MET A 94 1.86 -19.55 2.18
CA MET A 94 1.99 -19.15 3.57
C MET A 94 0.75 -19.49 4.37
#